data_AF-A0AAP5J6X2-F1
#
_entry.id   AF-A0AAP5J6X2-F1
#
_cell.length_a   1.000
_cell.length_b   1.000
_cell.length_c   1.000
_cell.angle_alpha   90.00
_cell.angle_beta   90.00
_cell.angle_gamma   90.00
#
_symmetry.space_group_name_H-M   'P 1'
#
loop_
_entity.id
_entity.type
_entity.pdbx_description
1 polymer ?
#
loop_
_entity_poly.entity_id
_entity_poly.type
_entity_poly.pdbx_seq_one_letter_code
_entity_poly.pdbx_strand_id
1 'polypeptide(L)'
;PTFFGVNEPILFGAPLVLNPIFFIPFIFAPIANVWVFKFFIETLGMNSFTANLPWTTPAPLGLVLGTNFQVLSFILAALLIVVDV
;
A
#
# COMPACT_ATOMS: atom_id res chain seq x y z
N PRO A 1 1.93 -10.34 12.33
CA PRO A 1 2.76 -9.11 12.41
C PRO A 1 2.62 -8.25 11.14
N THR A 2 2.87 -8.84 9.97
CA THR A 2 2.90 -8.13 8.68
C THR A 2 1.55 -7.58 8.24
N PHE A 3 0.46 -8.27 8.59
CA PHE A 3 -0.90 -7.78 8.34
C PHE A 3 -1.23 -6.44 9.05
N PHE A 4 -0.47 -6.08 10.09
CA PHE A 4 -0.62 -4.85 10.87
C PHE A 4 0.57 -3.90 10.72
N GLY A 5 1.27 -3.96 9.57
CA GLY A 5 2.37 -3.04 9.24
C GLY A 5 3.72 -3.36 9.89
N VAL A 6 3.83 -4.43 10.68
CA VAL A 6 5.07 -4.85 11.34
C VAL A 6 5.80 -5.87 10.45
N ASN A 7 6.79 -5.39 9.69
CA ASN A 7 7.49 -6.15 8.63
C ASN A 7 8.89 -6.65 9.04
N GLU A 8 9.36 -6.30 10.23
CA GLU A 8 10.68 -6.63 10.78
C GLU A 8 11.00 -8.13 10.77
N PRO A 9 10.06 -9.06 11.08
CA PRO A 9 10.34 -10.49 11.01
C PRO A 9 10.66 -10.97 9.58
N ILE A 10 10.10 -10.34 8.56
CA ILE A 10 10.37 -10.67 7.15
C ILE A 10 11.65 -9.98 6.68
N LEU A 11 11.80 -8.69 7.00
CA LEU A 11 12.98 -7.89 6.63
C LEU A 11 14.29 -8.46 7.19
N PHE A 12 14.27 -8.96 8.42
CA PHE A 12 15.46 -9.50 9.08
C PHE A 12 15.51 -11.04 9.07
N GLY A 13 14.36 -11.72 9.07
CA GLY A 13 14.30 -13.19 9.10
C GLY A 13 14.51 -13.84 7.73
N ALA A 14 14.04 -13.21 6.65
CA ALA A 14 14.56 -13.46 5.32
C ALA A 14 15.70 -12.45 5.08
N PRO A 15 16.82 -12.81 4.42
CA PRO A 15 17.91 -11.88 4.15
C PRO A 15 17.55 -10.86 3.06
N LEU A 16 16.39 -10.21 3.15
CA LEU A 16 15.84 -9.23 2.22
C LEU A 16 16.70 -7.97 2.14
N VAL A 17 17.20 -7.50 3.28
CA VAL A 17 18.05 -6.29 3.36
C VAL A 17 19.40 -6.47 2.65
N LEU A 18 19.93 -7.70 2.63
CA LEU A 18 21.25 -8.00 2.06
C LEU A 18 21.17 -8.68 0.69
N ASN A 19 19.96 -9.07 0.23
CA ASN A 19 19.77 -9.71 -1.07
C ASN A 19 19.38 -8.67 -2.14
N PRO A 20 20.30 -8.29 -3.04
CA PRO A 20 20.05 -7.26 -4.05
C PRO A 20 18.90 -7.62 -5.00
N ILE A 21 18.61 -8.90 -5.22
CA ILE A 21 17.50 -9.34 -6.08
C ILE A 21 16.16 -8.97 -5.48
N PHE A 22 16.00 -9.07 -4.15
CA PHE A 22 14.76 -8.69 -3.47
C PHE A 22 14.73 -7.23 -3.00
N PHE A 23 15.89 -6.59 -2.89
CA PHE A 23 16.00 -5.17 -2.54
C PHE A 23 15.40 -4.25 -3.62
N ILE A 24 15.62 -4.57 -4.90
CA ILE A 24 15.09 -3.82 -6.03
C ILE A 24 13.54 -3.77 -5.98
N PRO A 25 12.79 -4.89 -6.01
CA PRO A 25 11.34 -4.84 -5.95
C PRO A 25 10.83 -4.23 -4.64
N PHE A 26 11.55 -4.38 -3.51
CA PHE A 26 11.18 -3.75 -2.24
C PHE A 26 11.16 -2.21 -2.30
N ILE A 27 12.02 -1.59 -3.10
CA ILE A 27 12.01 -0.14 -3.32
C ILE A 27 10.94 0.26 -4.34
N PHE A 28 10.84 -0.48 -5.45
CA PHE A 28 9.99 -0.06 -6.57
C PHE A 28 8.49 -0.33 -6.33
N ALA A 29 8.13 -1.38 -5.59
CA ALA A 29 6.73 -1.69 -5.26
C ALA A 29 6.01 -0.51 -4.55
N PRO A 30 6.52 0.07 -3.44
CA PRO A 30 5.85 1.20 -2.81
C PRO A 30 5.82 2.45 -3.70
N ILE A 31 6.82 2.66 -4.56
CA ILE A 31 6.82 3.77 -5.54
C ILE A 31 5.67 3.60 -6.54
N ALA A 32 5.52 2.39 -7.09
CA ALA A 32 4.43 2.06 -8.01
C ALA A 32 3.06 2.28 -7.35
N ASN A 33 2.90 1.84 -6.09
CA ASN A 33 1.64 1.99 -5.35
C ASN A 33 1.27 3.46 -5.13
N VAL A 34 2.24 4.33 -4.83
CA VAL A 34 2.02 5.78 -4.74
C VAL A 34 1.61 6.38 -6.08
N TRP A 35 2.21 5.95 -7.19
CA TRP A 35 1.88 6.45 -8.52
C TRP A 35 0.47 6.05 -8.95
N VAL A 36 0.09 4.80 -8.71
CA VAL A 36 -1.27 4.30 -8.98
C VAL A 36 -2.27 5.07 -8.12
N PHE A 37 -2.00 5.28 -6.84
CA PHE A 37 -2.86 6.08 -5.96
C PHE A 37 -3.01 7.52 -6.46
N LYS A 38 -1.90 8.16 -6.86
CA LYS A 38 -1.90 9.53 -7.42
C LYS A 38 -2.73 9.62 -8.70
N PHE A 39 -2.64 8.63 -9.58
CA PHE A 39 -3.47 8.54 -10.78
C PHE A 39 -4.97 8.53 -10.42
N PHE A 40 -5.38 7.69 -9.46
CA PHE A 40 -6.78 7.64 -9.03
C PHE A 40 -7.30 8.98 -8.49
N ILE A 41 -6.47 9.75 -7.79
CA ILE A 41 -6.85 11.09 -7.32
C ILE A 41 -6.96 12.07 -8.50
N GLU A 42 -5.90 12.18 -9.30
CA GLU A 42 -5.79 13.25 -10.30
C GLU A 42 -6.64 13.02 -11.55
N THR A 43 -6.77 11.78 -12.03
CA THR A 43 -7.47 11.47 -13.29
C THR A 43 -8.89 10.96 -13.07
N LEU A 44 -9.12 10.17 -12.02
CA LEU A 44 -10.43 9.57 -11.72
C LEU A 44 -11.25 10.39 -10.71
N GLY A 45 -10.68 11.47 -10.15
CA GLY A 45 -11.38 12.34 -9.20
C GLY A 45 -11.65 11.67 -7.85
N MET A 46 -10.81 10.72 -7.44
CA MET A 46 -10.92 10.11 -6.12
C MET A 46 -10.51 11.11 -5.04
N ASN A 47 -11.21 11.09 -3.89
CA ASN A 47 -10.82 11.91 -2.75
C ASN A 47 -9.46 11.44 -2.20
N SER A 48 -8.65 12.41 -1.76
CA SER A 48 -7.41 12.11 -1.04
C SER A 48 -7.70 11.61 0.39
N PHE A 49 -6.66 11.22 1.12
CA PHE A 49 -6.78 10.86 2.52
C PHE A 49 -7.35 12.03 3.34
N THR A 50 -8.52 11.79 3.92
CA THR A 50 -9.31 12.74 4.71
C THR A 50 -9.27 12.43 6.21
N ALA A 51 -8.92 11.20 6.59
CA ALA A 51 -8.78 10.77 7.97
C ALA A 51 -7.36 10.25 8.25
N ASN A 52 -6.79 10.62 9.39
CA ASN A 52 -5.54 10.05 9.88
C ASN A 52 -5.84 8.77 10.65
N LEU A 53 -5.52 7.63 10.04
CA LEU A 53 -5.60 6.33 10.70
C LEU A 53 -4.23 5.92 11.28
N PRO A 54 -4.19 5.11 12.34
CA PRO A 54 -2.96 4.48 12.80
C PRO A 54 -2.29 3.69 11.67
N TRP A 55 -0.97 3.76 11.56
CA TRP A 55 -0.19 3.04 10.55
C TRP A 55 -0.28 1.51 10.69
N THR A 56 -0.72 1.02 11.86
CA THR A 56 -0.97 -0.39 12.12
C THR A 56 -2.29 -0.90 11.52
N THR A 57 -3.09 -0.01 10.90
CA THR A 57 -4.33 -0.40 10.23
C THR A 57 -4.00 -1.27 9.01
N PRO A 58 -4.66 -2.42 8.80
CA PRO A 58 -4.43 -3.26 7.63
C PRO A 58 -4.59 -2.47 6.33
N ALA A 59 -3.64 -2.58 5.39
CA ALA A 59 -3.53 -1.67 4.24
C ALA A 59 -4.82 -1.52 3.40
N PRO A 60 -5.55 -2.60 3.02
CA PRO A 60 -6.79 -2.45 2.25
C PRO A 60 -7.89 -1.72 3.03
N LEU A 61 -7.97 -1.94 4.35
CA LEU A 61 -8.91 -1.26 5.23
C LEU A 61 -8.51 0.20 5.44
N GLY A 62 -7.23 0.47 5.69
CA GLY A 62 -6.70 1.82 5.89
C GLY A 62 -6.97 2.74 4.70
N LEU A 63 -6.83 2.21 3.49
CA LEU A 63 -7.09 2.95 2.25
C LEU A 63 -8.56 3.34 2.10
N VAL A 64 -9.49 2.39 2.29
CA VAL A 64 -10.94 2.64 2.15
C VAL A 64 -11.45 3.57 3.27
N LEU A 65 -10.99 3.36 4.49
CA LEU A 65 -11.39 4.18 5.65
C LEU A 65 -10.84 5.61 5.54
N GLY A 66 -9.58 5.76 5.12
CA GLY A 66 -8.92 7.06 4.98
C GLY A 66 -9.53 7.95 3.90
N THR A 67 -10.16 7.35 2.89
CA THR A 67 -10.74 8.02 1.72
C THR A 67 -12.28 8.10 1.76
N ASN A 68 -12.89 8.01 2.96
CA ASN A 68 -14.35 8.13 3.17
C ASN A 68 -15.21 7.05 2.48
N PHE A 69 -14.75 5.80 2.42
CA PHE A 69 -15.51 4.67 1.85
C PHE A 69 -15.99 4.89 0.39
N GLN A 70 -15.23 5.63 -0.40
CA GLN A 70 -15.57 5.89 -1.79
C GLN A 70 -15.48 4.58 -2.61
N VAL A 71 -16.39 4.41 -3.58
CA VAL A 71 -16.41 3.21 -4.46
C VAL A 71 -15.08 3.00 -5.19
N LEU A 72 -14.45 4.10 -5.65
CA LEU A 72 -13.14 4.08 -6.28
C LEU A 72 -12.03 3.54 -5.36
N SER A 73 -12.14 3.77 -4.06
CA SER A 73 -11.18 3.28 -3.07
C SER A 73 -11.22 1.76 -2.91
N PHE A 74 -12.39 1.14 -3.05
CA PHE A 74 -12.51 -0.32 -3.06
C PHE A 74 -11.85 -0.93 -4.31
N ILE A 75 -12.06 -0.30 -5.47
CA ILE A 75 -11.42 -0.71 -6.73
C ILE A 75 -9.91 -0.58 -6.63
N LEU A 76 -9.42 0.54 -6.07
CA LEU A 76 -8.00 0.76 -5.86
C LEU A 76 -7.40 -0.25 -4.89
N ALA A 77 -8.07 -0.56 -3.78
CA ALA A 77 -7.60 -1.56 -2.82
C ALA A 77 -7.45 -2.95 -3.49
N ALA A 78 -8.43 -3.37 -4.30
CA ALA A 78 -8.34 -4.63 -5.04
C ALA A 78 -7.21 -4.61 -6.08
N LEU A 79 -7.05 -3.50 -6.80
CA LEU A 79 -6.01 -3.35 -7.81
C LEU A 79 -4.60 -3.39 -7.20
N LEU A 80 -4.37 -2.69 -6.09
CA LEU A 80 -3.07 -2.70 -5.42
C LEU A 80 -2.70 -4.11 -4.91
N ILE A 81 -3.67 -4.87 -4.39
CA ILE A 81 -3.43 -6.27 -4.00
C ILE A 81 -2.97 -7.09 -5.21
N VAL A 82 -3.54 -6.89 -6.40
CA VAL A 82 -3.14 -7.63 -7.60
C VAL A 82 -1.77 -7.19 -8.13
N VAL A 83 -1.42 -5.90 -7.98
CA VAL A 83 -0.13 -5.35 -8.42
C VAL A 83 1.01 -5.81 -7.50
N ASP A 84 0.73 -6.01 -6.22
CA ASP A 84 1.72 -6.37 -5.19
C ASP A 84 1.92 -7.89 -5.01
N VAL A 85 1.27 -8.74 -5.82
CA VAL A 85 1.46 -10.21 -5.87
C VAL A 85 2.56 -10.58 -6.84
#